data_AF-A0A1Y4L8S9-F1
#
_entry.id   AF-A0A1Y4L8S9-F1
#
_cell.length_a   1.000
_cell.length_b   1.000
_cell.length_c   1.000
_cell.angle_alpha   90.00
_cell.angle_beta   90.00
_cell.angle_gamma   90.00
#
_symmetry.space_group_name_H-M   'P 1'
#
loop_
_entity.id
_entity.type
_entity.pdbx_description
1 polymer ?
#
loop_
_entity_poly.entity_id
_entity_poly.type
_entity_poly.pdbx_seq_one_letter_code
_entity_poly.pdbx_strand_id
1 'polypeptide(L)'
;MQIACVSPNFLHPSEEIVTLFHLLKAELGADYQRIFHSRSSIPLRMQTLVEQVEQITGLTRFGAYLTLLFEYDALILNDDRHLNNIAVLYTPTGYRYCPLFDHGAGFLLDPEAYTFDIETNALITALHSIMLCYAIVS
;
A
#
# COMPACT_ATOMS: atom_id res chain seq x y z
N MET A 1 32.48 -8.60 -6.33
CA MET A 1 31.97 -7.21 -6.32
C MET A 1 30.49 -7.32 -6.00
N GLN A 2 30.05 -6.77 -4.87
CA GLN A 2 28.65 -6.86 -4.44
C GLN A 2 27.98 -5.53 -4.78
N ILE A 3 26.97 -5.57 -5.64
CA ILE A 3 26.16 -4.40 -5.98
C ILE A 3 25.00 -4.40 -4.98
N ALA A 4 24.84 -3.32 -4.23
CA ALA A 4 23.77 -3.14 -3.27
C ALA A 4 22.96 -1.89 -3.63
N CYS A 5 21.64 -1.96 -3.46
CA CYS A 5 20.77 -0.80 -3.50
C CYS A 5 20.72 -0.20 -2.10
N VAL A 6 21.11 1.08 -1.97
CA VAL A 6 21.09 1.81 -0.69
C VAL A 6 20.18 3.01 -0.85
N SER A 7 19.08 3.04 -0.09
CA SER A 7 18.19 4.19 -0.01
C SER A 7 18.62 5.12 1.13
N PRO A 8 18.47 6.45 0.96
CA PRO A 8 18.63 7.39 2.06
C PRO A 8 17.63 7.11 3.17
N ASN A 9 18.07 7.20 4.43
CA ASN A 9 17.15 7.14 5.56
C ASN A 9 16.24 8.39 5.55
N PHE A 10 14.93 8.19 5.50
CA PHE A 10 13.92 9.25 5.51
C PHE A 10 13.32 9.48 6.90
N LEU A 11 13.71 8.69 7.92
CA LEU A 11 13.23 8.86 9.28
C LEU A 11 14.02 9.92 10.04
N HIS A 12 13.30 10.85 10.67
CA HIS A 12 13.91 11.67 11.72
C HIS A 12 14.08 10.85 13.01
N PRO A 13 14.99 11.26 13.93
CA PRO A 13 15.34 10.46 15.12
C PRO A 13 14.19 10.08 16.06
N SER A 14 13.06 10.77 15.97
CA SER A 14 11.86 10.53 16.80
C SER A 14 10.70 9.93 16.01
N GLU A 15 10.97 9.44 14.81
CA GLU A 15 9.98 8.90 13.90
C GLU A 15 10.13 7.39 13.76
N GLU A 16 8.99 6.71 13.68
CA GLU A 16 8.92 5.27 13.53
C GLU A 16 8.03 4.90 12.34
N ILE A 17 8.46 3.92 11.56
CA ILE A 17 7.62 3.33 10.51
C ILE A 17 6.64 2.38 11.17
N VAL A 18 5.35 2.63 10.98
CA VAL A 18 4.28 1.75 11.42
C VAL A 18 3.56 1.22 10.19
N THR A 19 3.72 -0.08 9.92
CA THR A 19 2.98 -0.73 8.81
C THR A 19 1.49 -0.82 9.14
N LEU A 20 0.63 -0.84 8.13
CA LEU A 20 -0.82 -0.99 8.35
C LEU A 20 -1.15 -2.30 9.07
N PHE A 21 -0.38 -3.37 8.84
CA PHE A 21 -0.51 -4.60 9.61
C PHE A 21 -0.34 -4.37 11.11
N HIS A 22 0.75 -3.71 11.51
CA HIS A 22 1.01 -3.42 12.93
C HIS A 22 -0.01 -2.44 13.50
N LEU A 23 -0.37 -1.40 12.74
CA LEU A 23 -1.36 -0.41 13.12
C LEU A 23 -2.73 -1.05 13.40
N LEU A 24 -3.27 -1.79 12.43
CA LEU A 24 -4.61 -2.39 12.54
C LEU A 24 -4.63 -3.49 13.59
N LYS A 25 -3.56 -4.27 13.72
CA LYS A 25 -3.45 -5.31 14.75
C LYS A 25 -3.39 -4.71 16.16
N ALA A 26 -2.71 -3.59 16.34
CA ALA A 26 -2.59 -2.91 17.63
C ALA A 26 -3.94 -2.28 18.05
N GLU A 27 -4.63 -1.61 17.13
CA GLU A 27 -5.83 -0.82 17.45
C GLU A 27 -7.14 -1.62 17.38
N LEU A 28 -7.23 -2.59 16.46
CA LEU A 28 -8.45 -3.38 16.23
C LEU A 28 -8.33 -4.83 16.75
N GLY A 29 -7.15 -5.21 17.27
CA GLY A 29 -6.86 -6.53 17.82
C GLY A 29 -6.43 -7.57 16.78
N ALA A 30 -6.11 -8.78 17.26
CA ALA A 30 -5.56 -9.85 16.43
C ALA A 30 -6.48 -10.32 15.29
N ASP A 31 -7.80 -10.20 15.48
CA ASP A 31 -8.83 -10.65 14.53
C ASP A 31 -9.34 -9.54 13.60
N TYR A 32 -8.61 -8.43 13.48
CA TYR A 32 -9.02 -7.24 12.70
C TYR A 32 -9.47 -7.59 11.26
N GLN A 33 -8.89 -8.63 10.68
CA GLN A 33 -9.22 -9.11 9.34
C GLN A 33 -10.72 -9.45 9.18
N ARG A 34 -11.40 -9.87 10.26
CA ARG A 34 -12.84 -10.18 10.23
C ARG A 34 -13.69 -8.94 9.90
N ILE A 35 -13.25 -7.75 10.31
CA ILE A 35 -13.94 -6.48 10.03
C ILE A 35 -14.04 -6.29 8.52
N PHE A 36 -12.94 -6.53 7.79
CA PHE A 36 -12.89 -6.42 6.33
C PHE A 36 -13.58 -7.61 5.64
N HIS A 37 -13.34 -8.85 6.08
CA HIS A 37 -13.96 -10.03 5.47
C HIS A 37 -15.49 -10.04 5.59
N SER A 38 -16.05 -9.36 6.60
CA SER A 38 -17.51 -9.20 6.75
C SER A 38 -18.16 -8.35 5.64
N ARG A 39 -17.38 -7.62 4.84
CA ARG A 39 -17.87 -6.79 3.75
C ARG A 39 -18.04 -7.61 2.47
N SER A 40 -19.17 -7.40 1.79
CA SER A 40 -19.63 -8.17 0.63
C SER A 40 -18.87 -7.89 -0.67
N SER A 41 -18.17 -6.76 -0.76
CA SER A 41 -17.48 -6.35 -1.99
C SER A 41 -16.09 -5.77 -1.69
N ILE A 42 -15.16 -5.91 -2.64
CA ILE A 42 -13.83 -5.29 -2.58
C ILE A 42 -13.92 -3.76 -2.35
N PRO A 43 -14.77 -3.01 -3.09
CA PRO A 43 -15.02 -1.59 -2.82
C PRO A 43 -15.30 -1.27 -1.35
N LEU A 44 -16.20 -2.03 -0.73
CA LEU A 44 -16.61 -1.79 0.65
C LEU A 44 -15.51 -2.16 1.64
N ARG A 45 -14.67 -3.16 1.32
CA ARG A 45 -13.46 -3.49 2.10
C ARG A 45 -12.44 -2.36 2.06
N MET A 46 -12.20 -1.81 0.87
CA MET A 46 -11.26 -0.71 0.67
C MET A 46 -11.73 0.56 1.38
N GLN A 47 -13.01 0.90 1.25
CA GLN A 47 -13.60 2.01 1.98
C GLN A 47 -13.45 1.82 3.51
N THR A 48 -13.80 0.64 4.02
CA THR A 48 -13.66 0.34 5.45
C THR A 48 -12.19 0.46 5.89
N LEU A 49 -11.23 0.01 5.08
CA LEU A 49 -9.80 0.15 5.38
C LEU A 49 -9.40 1.62 5.50
N VAL A 50 -9.80 2.45 4.54
CA VAL A 50 -9.54 3.89 4.53
C VAL A 50 -10.11 4.54 5.78
N GLU A 51 -11.39 4.29 6.07
CA GLU A 51 -12.07 4.85 7.23
C GLU A 51 -11.39 4.46 8.55
N GLN A 52 -11.01 3.19 8.72
CA GLN A 52 -10.31 2.72 9.93
C GLN A 52 -8.95 3.38 10.09
N VAL A 53 -8.16 3.49 9.01
CA VAL A 53 -6.84 4.12 9.08
C VAL A 53 -6.96 5.61 9.38
N GLU A 54 -7.88 6.34 8.74
CA GLU A 54 -8.10 7.75 9.03
C GLU A 54 -8.59 7.98 10.46
N GLN A 55 -9.48 7.12 10.97
CA GLN A 55 -9.96 7.17 12.36
C GLN A 55 -8.84 6.95 13.38
N ILE A 56 -7.96 5.97 13.15
CA ILE A 56 -6.85 5.65 14.04
C ILE A 56 -5.77 6.75 14.00
N THR A 57 -5.41 7.19 12.80
CA THR A 57 -4.21 8.02 12.59
C THR A 57 -4.49 9.52 12.63
N GLY A 58 -5.74 9.92 12.41
CA GLY A 58 -6.12 11.32 12.19
C GLY A 58 -5.66 11.88 10.85
N LEU A 59 -5.10 11.04 9.96
CA LEU A 59 -4.76 11.44 8.60
C LEU A 59 -6.05 11.69 7.79
N THR A 60 -5.93 12.56 6.79
CA THR A 60 -7.04 12.88 5.87
C THR A 60 -6.61 12.60 4.45
N ARG A 61 -7.53 12.06 3.63
CA ARG A 61 -7.29 11.67 2.23
C ARG A 61 -6.40 10.43 2.10
N PHE A 62 -6.47 9.51 3.05
CA PHE A 62 -5.76 8.23 2.99
C PHE A 62 -6.17 7.40 1.77
N GLY A 63 -7.42 7.52 1.31
CA GLY A 63 -7.88 6.96 0.05
C GLY A 63 -7.06 7.40 -1.15
N ALA A 64 -6.79 8.70 -1.28
CA ALA A 64 -5.97 9.24 -2.37
C ALA A 64 -4.51 8.75 -2.29
N TYR A 65 -3.97 8.60 -1.08
CA TYR A 65 -2.65 8.00 -0.87
C TYR A 65 -2.60 6.52 -1.30
N LEU A 66 -3.61 5.73 -0.96
CA LEU A 66 -3.70 4.34 -1.44
C LEU A 66 -3.83 4.26 -2.95
N THR A 67 -4.60 5.15 -3.58
CA THR A 67 -4.72 5.19 -5.04
C THR A 67 -3.36 5.49 -5.69
N LEU A 68 -2.61 6.47 -5.16
CA LEU A 68 -1.26 6.77 -5.65
C LEU A 68 -0.33 5.55 -5.53
N LEU A 69 -0.39 4.83 -4.41
CA LEU A 69 0.38 3.59 -4.19
C LEU A 69 0.05 2.54 -5.27
N PHE A 70 -1.23 2.29 -5.50
CA PHE A 70 -1.66 1.28 -6.48
C PHE A 70 -1.38 1.68 -7.93
N GLU A 71 -1.55 2.96 -8.28
CA GLU A 71 -1.18 3.47 -9.62
C GLU A 71 0.32 3.28 -9.87
N TYR A 72 1.15 3.57 -8.86
CA TYR A 72 2.58 3.34 -8.94
C TYR A 72 2.91 1.84 -9.06
N ASP A 73 2.25 0.98 -8.29
CA ASP A 73 2.41 -0.48 -8.41
C ASP A 73 2.02 -1.01 -9.78
N ALA A 74 0.95 -0.48 -10.38
CA ALA A 74 0.54 -0.84 -11.73
C ALA A 74 1.60 -0.46 -12.77
N LEU A 75 2.20 0.72 -12.62
CA LEU A 75 3.26 1.21 -13.50
C LEU A 75 4.49 0.31 -13.46
N ILE A 76 4.84 -0.20 -12.28
CA ILE A 76 6.03 -1.04 -12.08
C ILE A 76 5.71 -2.55 -12.08
N LEU A 77 4.45 -2.95 -12.29
CA LEU A 77 3.97 -4.33 -12.18
C LEU A 77 4.34 -5.02 -10.85
N ASN A 78 4.24 -4.30 -9.73
CA ASN A 78 4.46 -4.87 -8.41
C ASN A 78 3.22 -5.63 -7.94
N ASP A 79 3.32 -6.94 -7.82
CA ASP A 79 2.23 -7.83 -7.41
C ASP A 79 2.24 -8.16 -5.90
N ASP A 80 3.28 -7.78 -5.16
CA ASP A 80 3.43 -8.05 -3.72
C ASP A 80 3.04 -6.84 -2.83
N ARG A 81 1.92 -6.18 -3.14
CA ARG A 81 1.40 -5.10 -2.30
C ARG A 81 0.46 -5.64 -1.23
N HIS A 82 1.04 -5.99 -0.07
CA HIS A 82 0.28 -6.39 1.13
C HIS A 82 0.40 -5.37 2.28
N LEU A 83 -0.38 -5.53 3.36
CA LEU A 83 -0.46 -4.57 4.48
C LEU A 83 0.86 -4.34 5.24
N ASN A 84 1.86 -5.23 5.12
CA ASN A 84 3.20 -4.96 5.66
C ASN A 84 4.02 -4.00 4.79
N ASN A 85 3.64 -3.84 3.51
CA ASN A 85 4.32 -2.98 2.52
C ASN A 85 3.58 -1.64 2.36
N ILE A 86 2.63 -1.33 3.25
CA ILE A 86 1.99 -0.01 3.35
C ILE A 86 2.23 0.48 4.75
N ALA A 87 2.79 1.68 4.89
CA ALA A 87 3.12 2.24 6.19
C ALA A 87 2.75 3.72 6.31
N VAL A 88 2.65 4.15 7.57
CA VAL A 88 2.57 5.53 8.02
C VAL A 88 3.74 5.80 8.96
N LEU A 89 4.09 7.07 9.14
CA LEU A 89 5.11 7.49 10.10
C LEU A 89 4.42 7.90 11.40
N TYR A 90 4.81 7.29 12.52
CA TYR A 90 4.46 7.78 13.84
C TYR A 90 5.48 8.82 14.28
N THR A 91 5.01 9.96 14.77
CA THR A 91 5.84 11.08 15.20
C THR A 91 5.34 11.59 16.56
N PRO A 92 6.12 12.41 17.30
CA PRO A 92 5.69 12.97 18.58
C PRO A 92 4.42 13.83 18.49
N THR A 93 4.09 14.33 17.29
CA THR A 93 2.91 15.19 17.04
C THR A 93 1.75 14.43 16.38
N GLY A 94 1.84 13.12 16.21
CA GLY A 94 0.83 12.29 15.54
C GLY A 94 1.38 11.59 14.30
N TYR A 95 0.49 11.10 13.44
CA TYR A 95 0.87 10.35 12.25
C TYR A 95 1.11 11.25 11.03
N ARG A 96 2.03 10.83 10.14
CA ARG A 96 2.26 11.43 8.82
C ARG A 96 2.32 10.35 7.73
N TYR A 97 2.14 10.76 6.48
CA TYR A 97 2.35 9.87 5.34
C TYR A 97 3.80 9.43 5.23
N CYS A 98 4.01 8.14 4.99
CA CYS A 98 5.32 7.59 4.68
C CYS A 98 5.66 7.90 3.21
N PRO A 99 6.89 8.33 2.89
CA PRO A 99 7.37 8.33 1.51
C PRO A 99 7.23 6.94 0.88
N LEU A 100 6.97 6.87 -0.42
CA LEU A 100 6.91 5.60 -1.15
C LEU A 100 8.24 4.84 -1.00
N PHE A 101 8.20 3.61 -0.47
CA PHE A 101 9.37 2.78 -0.18
C PHE A 101 9.09 1.29 -0.47
N ASP A 102 10.17 0.50 -0.55
CA ASP A 102 10.15 -0.95 -0.79
C ASP A 102 9.42 -1.38 -2.08
N HIS A 103 9.91 -0.84 -3.21
CA HIS A 103 9.47 -1.22 -4.57
C HIS A 103 10.46 -2.18 -5.26
N GLY A 104 11.29 -2.88 -4.48
CA GLY A 104 12.33 -3.77 -5.00
C GLY A 104 11.78 -4.97 -5.78
N ALA A 105 10.50 -5.31 -5.60
CA ALA A 105 9.78 -6.33 -6.34
C ALA A 105 9.13 -5.81 -7.65
N GLY A 106 9.25 -4.52 -7.96
CA GLY A 106 8.81 -3.97 -9.24
C GLY A 106 9.77 -4.28 -10.40
N PHE A 107 9.33 -4.01 -11.61
CA PHE A 107 10.09 -4.15 -12.87
C PHE A 107 10.47 -5.58 -13.27
N LEU A 108 9.74 -6.60 -12.79
CA LEU A 108 9.93 -8.01 -13.22
C LEU A 108 11.38 -8.47 -13.03
N LEU A 109 11.98 -8.08 -11.91
CA LEU A 109 13.38 -8.36 -11.61
C LEU A 109 13.64 -9.85 -11.33
N ASP A 110 12.62 -10.70 -11.41
CA ASP A 110 12.73 -12.16 -11.47
C ASP A 110 12.55 -12.69 -12.91
N PRO A 111 13.65 -12.88 -13.67
CA PRO A 111 13.59 -13.40 -15.04
C PRO A 111 13.22 -14.89 -15.12
N GLU A 112 13.18 -15.64 -14.01
CA GLU A 112 12.68 -17.02 -14.00
C GLU A 112 11.14 -17.08 -13.95
N ALA A 113 10.50 -16.05 -13.36
CA ALA A 113 9.05 -15.99 -13.22
C ALA A 113 8.33 -15.39 -14.45
N TYR A 114 9.01 -14.55 -15.24
CA TYR A 114 8.38 -13.84 -16.36
C TYR A 114 9.23 -13.91 -17.64
N THR A 115 8.79 -14.70 -18.62
CA THR A 115 9.20 -14.52 -20.02
C THR A 115 8.72 -13.15 -20.49
N PHE A 116 9.63 -12.31 -20.99
CA PHE A 116 9.37 -10.97 -21.52
C PHE A 116 8.48 -10.98 -22.78
N ASP A 117 7.23 -11.38 -22.64
CA ASP A 117 6.19 -11.35 -23.67
C ASP A 117 4.92 -10.74 -23.07
N ILE A 118 5.08 -9.56 -22.46
CA ILE A 118 4.00 -8.90 -21.70
C ILE A 118 3.01 -8.31 -22.69
N GLU A 119 1.89 -9.00 -22.88
CA GLU A 119 0.74 -8.48 -23.58
C GLU A 119 0.19 -7.24 -22.85
N THR A 120 0.26 -6.09 -23.53
CA THR A 120 -0.28 -4.77 -23.12
C THR A 120 -1.74 -4.82 -22.62
N ASN A 121 -2.50 -5.85 -22.99
CA ASN A 121 -3.90 -6.01 -22.57
C ASN A 121 -4.06 -6.42 -21.09
N ALA A 122 -3.11 -7.16 -20.53
CA ALA A 122 -3.11 -7.51 -19.11
C ALA A 122 -2.86 -6.27 -18.25
N LEU A 123 -1.92 -5.41 -18.69
CA LEU A 123 -1.63 -4.09 -18.12
C LEU A 123 -2.89 -3.21 -18.10
N ILE A 124 -3.63 -3.12 -19.21
CA ILE A 124 -4.86 -2.32 -19.33
C ILE A 124 -5.96 -2.83 -18.38
N THR A 125 -6.08 -4.14 -18.19
CA THR A 125 -7.10 -4.74 -17.31
C THR A 125 -6.78 -4.48 -15.82
N ALA A 126 -5.51 -4.54 -15.44
CA ALA A 126 -5.05 -4.17 -14.10
C ALA A 126 -5.28 -2.68 -13.81
N LEU A 127 -4.93 -1.80 -14.76
CA LEU A 127 -5.18 -0.36 -14.70
C LEU A 127 -6.67 -0.02 -14.54
N HIS A 128 -7.57 -0.69 -15.27
CA HIS A 128 -9.01 -0.49 -15.13
C HIS A 128 -9.55 -0.90 -13.76
N SER A 129 -9.00 -1.97 -13.17
CA SER A 129 -9.40 -2.42 -11.82
C SER A 129 -8.94 -1.44 -10.73
N ILE A 130 -7.83 -0.74 -10.96
CA ILE A 130 -7.26 0.27 -10.06
C ILE A 130 -8.00 1.61 -10.19
N MET A 131 -8.37 2.01 -11.40
CA MET A 131 -9.17 3.21 -11.67
C MET A 131 -10.57 3.16 -11.03
N LEU A 132 -11.11 1.97 -10.80
CA LEU A 132 -12.34 1.77 -10.00
C LEU A 132 -12.17 2.24 -8.54
N CYS A 133 -10.99 2.11 -7.93
CA CYS A 133 -10.74 2.60 -6.57
C CYS A 133 -10.82 4.14 -6.50
N TYR A 134 -10.41 4.86 -7.55
CA TYR A 134 -10.53 6.32 -7.61
C TYR A 134 -12.00 6.78 -7.48
N ALA A 135 -12.92 6.06 -8.13
CA ALA A 135 -14.35 6.39 -8.12
C ALA A 135 -15.10 6.00 -6.83
N ILE A 136 -14.53 5.11 -6.01
CA ILE A 136 -15.17 4.60 -4.79
C ILE A 136 -14.78 5.42 -3.55
N VAL A 137 -13.63 6.11 -3.59
CA VAL A 137 -13.05 6.83 -2.44
C VAL A 137 -13.00 8.36 -2.64
N SER A 138 -13.66 8.86 -3.70
CA SER A 138 -13.85 10.30 -3.98
C SER A 138 -15.21 10.82 -3.51
#